data_AF-A0A4Q6C0T6-F1
#
_entry.id   AF-A0A4Q6C0T6-F1
#
_cell.length_a   1.000
_cell.length_b   1.000
_cell.length_c   1.000
_cell.angle_alpha   90.00
_cell.angle_beta   90.00
_cell.angle_gamma   90.00
#
_symmetry.space_group_name_H-M   'P 1'
#
loop_
_entity.id
_entity.type
_entity.pdbx_description
1 polymer ?
#
loop_
_entity_poly.entity_id
_entity_poly.type
_entity_poly.pdbx_seq_one_letter_code
_entity_poly.pdbx_strand_id
1 'polypeptide(L)'
;KLVGGTKFYERMEIKDILGYMKIILNPTDDIALKRIINIPARGIGKTTIDRLEEFSASKGLSMVEGTAAAVDSREFNAGTTSKLRGFLNILETLRLKARQSTLPDVYHAILDETQYVNRLKEEDTAEAESRIENLEEFDNAIAKFAEERGEEGTLQTFLEEMSLVSDQDSVENGEDAEQNVTMMTLHISKGLEYPVVFMVGMEENLFPSGRSIDESGDPTAIEEERRLCYVGMTRAEKKLFLTYARTRKVWGADQQNPPSRFLKELPKEGVVQQSSVQRPRFMDRMRERMGASGDFDDNDTSWAGNSPSGKKHPLMGAQDSMPNYEDFGDDSFDTDEGGAAFKKGMRVRHPSYGVGAILQVEGSGPETKVSVVFGDNTVKKFVAKYARLERV
;
A
#
# COMPACT_ATOMS: atom_id res chain seq x y z
N LYS A 1 -5.06 -6.06 24.41
CA LYS A 1 -4.61 -7.45 24.15
C LYS A 1 -4.80 -7.83 22.69
N LEU A 2 -3.73 -8.20 21.99
CA LEU A 2 -3.81 -8.76 20.64
C LEU A 2 -3.97 -10.29 20.74
N VAL A 3 -4.93 -10.90 20.04
CA VAL A 3 -5.16 -12.35 20.07
C VAL A 3 -4.70 -12.97 18.76
N GLY A 4 -3.81 -13.97 18.88
CA GLY A 4 -3.36 -14.79 17.76
C GLY A 4 -2.30 -14.14 16.85
N GLY A 5 -1.81 -12.96 17.18
CA GLY A 5 -0.59 -12.39 16.61
C GLY A 5 0.53 -12.35 17.63
N THR A 6 1.78 -12.54 17.19
CA THR A 6 2.94 -12.07 17.96
C THR A 6 2.83 -10.56 18.12
N LYS A 7 3.32 -10.00 19.24
CA LYS A 7 3.39 -8.54 19.40
C LYS A 7 4.10 -7.98 18.16
N PHE A 8 3.63 -6.85 17.63
CA PHE A 8 4.08 -6.32 16.35
C PHE A 8 5.62 -6.25 16.25
N TYR A 9 6.27 -5.74 17.30
CA TYR A 9 7.74 -5.64 17.40
C TYR A 9 8.46 -6.95 17.75
N GLU A 10 7.72 -8.02 18.06
CA GLU A 10 8.29 -9.35 18.29
C GLU A 10 8.38 -10.20 17.04
N ARG A 11 7.71 -9.81 15.95
CA ARG A 11 7.76 -10.44 14.64
C ARG A 11 9.20 -10.53 14.12
N MET A 12 9.51 -11.59 13.36
CA MET A 12 10.89 -11.91 12.99
C MET A 12 11.52 -10.81 12.14
N GLU A 13 10.83 -10.44 11.07
CA GLU A 13 11.20 -9.39 10.13
C GLU A 13 11.39 -8.03 10.81
N ILE A 14 10.52 -7.70 11.77
CA ILE A 14 10.65 -6.44 12.52
C ILE A 14 11.88 -6.46 13.41
N LYS A 15 12.09 -7.55 14.15
CA LYS A 15 13.30 -7.72 14.97
C LYS A 15 14.58 -7.75 14.14
N ASP A 16 14.53 -8.23 12.89
CA ASP A 16 15.68 -8.27 11.99
C ASP A 16 16.07 -6.86 11.57
N ILE A 17 15.10 -6.03 11.15
CA ILE A 17 15.36 -4.61 10.86
C ILE A 17 15.83 -3.84 12.10
N LEU A 18 15.21 -4.08 13.27
CA LEU A 18 15.67 -3.50 14.52
C LEU A 18 17.11 -3.93 14.87
N GLY A 19 17.51 -5.15 14.51
CA GLY A 19 18.88 -5.62 14.65
C GLY A 19 19.86 -4.78 13.81
N TYR A 20 19.52 -4.47 12.56
CA TYR A 20 20.32 -3.56 11.73
C TYR A 20 20.40 -2.16 12.33
N MET A 21 19.27 -1.60 12.76
CA MET A 21 19.19 -0.29 13.41
C MET A 21 20.08 -0.22 14.66
N LYS A 22 20.05 -1.26 15.51
CA LYS A 22 20.91 -1.36 16.70
C LYS A 22 22.38 -1.39 16.35
N ILE A 23 22.80 -2.20 15.38
CA ILE A 23 24.21 -2.28 14.95
C ILE A 23 24.72 -0.98 14.34
N ILE A 24 23.86 -0.26 13.62
CA ILE A 24 24.20 1.04 13.04
C ILE A 24 24.59 2.05 14.13
N LEU A 25 23.82 2.11 15.22
CA LEU A 25 24.11 2.98 16.37
C LEU A 25 25.23 2.43 17.26
N ASN A 26 25.17 1.15 17.58
CA ASN A 26 26.06 0.47 18.51
C ASN A 26 26.72 -0.77 17.86
N PRO A 27 27.91 -0.61 17.25
CA PRO A 27 28.65 -1.71 16.65
C PRO A 27 29.11 -2.79 17.64
N THR A 28 29.05 -2.53 18.95
CA THR A 28 29.47 -3.49 19.98
C THR A 28 28.32 -4.38 20.46
N ASP A 29 27.12 -4.29 19.85
CA ASP A 29 25.99 -5.15 20.18
C ASP A 29 26.11 -6.51 19.49
N ASP A 30 26.84 -7.43 20.13
CA ASP A 30 27.07 -8.78 19.62
C ASP A 30 25.77 -9.57 19.39
N ILE A 31 24.71 -9.30 20.18
CA ILE A 31 23.42 -9.99 20.07
C ILE A 31 22.72 -9.56 18.78
N ALA A 32 22.69 -8.26 18.50
CA ALA A 32 22.14 -7.74 17.27
C ALA A 32 22.93 -8.23 16.05
N LEU A 33 24.27 -8.30 16.12
CA LEU A 33 25.08 -8.79 15.02
C LEU A 33 24.78 -10.25 14.68
N LYS A 34 24.75 -11.13 15.70
CA LYS A 34 24.46 -12.56 15.53
C LYS A 34 23.10 -12.78 14.89
N ARG A 35 22.13 -11.91 15.19
CA ARG A 35 20.80 -11.96 14.58
C ARG A 35 20.85 -11.69 13.07
N ILE A 36 21.53 -10.63 12.67
CA ILE A 36 21.42 -10.12 11.29
C ILE A 36 22.50 -10.63 10.33
N ILE A 37 23.61 -11.19 10.83
CA ILE A 37 24.76 -11.57 10.01
C ILE A 37 24.39 -12.48 8.83
N ASN A 38 23.45 -13.39 9.02
CA ASN A 38 22.94 -14.30 7.99
C ASN A 38 21.48 -14.02 7.60
N ILE A 39 20.94 -12.83 7.90
CA ILE A 39 19.58 -12.43 7.50
C ILE A 39 19.64 -11.14 6.67
N PRO A 40 19.18 -11.13 5.42
CA PRO A 40 18.76 -12.28 4.61
C PRO A 40 19.90 -13.30 4.40
N ALA A 41 19.58 -14.52 3.96
CA ALA A 41 20.53 -15.64 3.87
C ALA A 41 21.77 -15.32 3.03
N ARG A 42 22.95 -15.23 3.65
CA ARG A 42 24.25 -14.99 2.98
C ARG A 42 25.12 -16.24 2.86
N GLY A 43 24.60 -17.37 3.35
CA GLY A 43 25.36 -18.61 3.44
C GLY A 43 26.49 -18.52 4.45
N ILE A 44 26.27 -17.79 5.55
CA ILE A 44 27.12 -17.75 6.75
C ILE A 44 26.45 -18.66 7.77
N GLY A 45 26.90 -19.92 7.84
CA GLY A 45 26.26 -20.94 8.67
C GLY A 45 26.59 -20.79 10.16
N LYS A 46 25.80 -21.46 11.00
CA LYS A 46 25.95 -21.44 12.47
C LYS A 46 27.38 -21.73 12.94
N THR A 47 28.04 -22.75 12.38
CA THR A 47 29.43 -23.10 12.73
C THR A 47 30.44 -22.00 12.44
N THR A 48 30.18 -21.14 11.45
CA THR A 48 31.01 -19.97 11.17
C THR A 48 30.77 -18.88 12.21
N ILE A 49 29.51 -18.67 12.60
CA ILE A 49 29.13 -17.68 13.62
C ILE A 49 29.71 -18.08 14.98
N ASP A 50 29.59 -19.35 15.37
CA ASP A 50 30.13 -19.86 16.65
C ASP A 50 31.66 -19.68 16.70
N ARG A 51 32.37 -20.00 15.60
CA ARG A 51 33.83 -19.77 15.51
C ARG A 51 34.21 -18.29 15.54
N LEU A 52 33.41 -17.42 14.91
CA LEU A 52 33.63 -15.97 14.97
C LEU A 52 33.48 -15.45 16.40
N GLU A 53 32.50 -15.97 17.14
CA GLU A 53 32.30 -15.62 18.55
C GLU A 53 33.50 -16.05 19.41
N GLU A 54 33.95 -17.29 19.28
CA GLU A 54 35.14 -17.79 19.99
C GLU A 54 36.40 -16.96 19.66
N PHE A 55 36.59 -16.64 18.37
CA PHE A 55 37.71 -15.82 17.92
C PHE A 55 37.66 -14.41 18.50
N SER A 56 36.48 -13.77 18.46
CA SER A 56 36.27 -12.41 18.99
C SER A 56 36.52 -12.37 20.50
N ALA A 57 35.96 -13.34 21.23
CA ALA A 57 36.15 -13.49 22.67
C ALA A 57 37.62 -13.72 23.05
N SER A 58 38.35 -14.56 22.31
CA SER A 58 39.78 -14.85 22.58
C SER A 58 40.68 -13.62 22.46
N LYS A 59 40.26 -12.63 21.66
CA LYS A 59 40.99 -11.38 21.44
C LYS A 59 40.43 -10.19 22.22
N GLY A 60 39.34 -10.39 22.97
CA GLY A 60 38.65 -9.31 23.68
C GLY A 60 38.06 -8.25 22.75
N LEU A 61 37.63 -8.64 21.55
CA LEU A 61 37.04 -7.76 20.54
C LEU A 61 35.51 -7.94 20.51
N SER A 62 34.78 -6.90 20.11
CA SER A 62 33.37 -7.05 19.74
C SER A 62 33.24 -7.94 18.50
N MET A 63 32.07 -8.54 18.27
CA MET A 63 31.86 -9.41 17.12
C MET A 63 32.06 -8.70 15.77
N VAL A 64 31.77 -7.39 15.68
CA VAL A 64 32.05 -6.62 14.45
C VAL A 64 33.55 -6.51 14.21
N GLU A 65 34.31 -6.12 15.23
CA GLU A 65 35.77 -6.00 15.17
C GLU A 65 36.45 -7.35 14.96
N GLY A 66 35.98 -8.39 15.64
CA GLY A 66 36.44 -9.75 15.51
C GLY A 66 36.15 -10.31 14.11
N THR A 67 35.01 -9.99 13.51
CA THR A 67 34.72 -10.34 12.11
C THR A 67 35.68 -9.65 11.15
N ALA A 68 35.97 -8.36 11.34
CA ALA A 68 36.96 -7.64 10.52
C ALA A 68 38.36 -8.25 10.68
N ALA A 69 38.79 -8.49 11.92
CA ALA A 69 40.08 -9.10 12.22
C ALA A 69 40.22 -10.53 11.66
N ALA A 70 39.14 -11.32 11.69
CA ALA A 70 39.12 -12.67 11.11
C ALA A 70 39.20 -12.65 9.58
N VAL A 71 38.59 -11.65 8.95
CA VAL A 71 38.68 -11.42 7.49
C VAL A 71 40.11 -11.03 7.09
N ASP A 72 40.78 -10.20 7.89
CA ASP A 72 42.15 -9.74 7.64
C ASP A 72 43.18 -10.84 7.90
N SER A 73 43.01 -11.62 8.97
CA SER A 73 43.88 -12.75 9.30
C SER A 73 43.63 -14.00 8.46
N ARG A 74 42.60 -13.98 7.60
CA ARG A 74 42.17 -15.13 6.77
C ARG A 74 41.89 -16.39 7.60
N GLU A 75 41.21 -16.23 8.72
CA GLU A 75 40.85 -17.33 9.64
C GLU A 75 39.93 -18.37 8.97
N PHE A 76 39.15 -17.93 7.98
CA PHE A 76 38.21 -18.78 7.24
C PHE A 76 38.66 -19.02 5.81
N ASN A 77 38.04 -20.02 5.15
CA ASN A 77 38.24 -20.23 3.72
C ASN A 77 37.87 -18.97 2.89
N ALA A 78 38.35 -18.92 1.65
CA ALA A 78 38.17 -17.75 0.78
C ALA A 78 36.69 -17.38 0.54
N GLY A 79 35.80 -18.37 0.43
CA GLY A 79 34.37 -18.16 0.21
C GLY A 79 33.69 -17.51 1.42
N THR A 80 33.93 -18.04 2.62
CA THR A 80 33.42 -17.47 3.87
C THR A 80 34.00 -16.08 4.13
N THR A 81 35.31 -15.88 3.90
CA THR A 81 35.96 -14.58 4.05
C THR A 81 35.35 -13.53 3.12
N SER A 82 35.05 -13.90 1.87
CA SER A 82 34.37 -13.00 0.92
C SER A 82 32.97 -12.60 1.39
N LYS A 83 32.17 -13.56 1.89
CA LYS A 83 30.83 -13.31 2.43
C LYS A 83 30.85 -12.39 3.66
N LEU A 84 31.77 -12.63 4.60
CA LEU A 84 31.94 -11.79 5.79
C LEU A 84 32.36 -10.37 5.41
N ARG A 85 33.31 -10.22 4.47
CA ARG A 85 33.69 -8.90 3.95
C ARG A 85 32.50 -8.18 3.29
N GLY A 86 31.72 -8.89 2.48
CA GLY A 86 30.50 -8.33 1.88
C GLY A 86 29.51 -7.83 2.93
N PHE A 87 29.31 -8.58 4.01
CA PHE A 87 28.46 -8.15 5.13
C PHE A 87 29.01 -6.92 5.86
N LEU A 88 30.32 -6.88 6.16
CA LEU A 88 30.96 -5.70 6.78
C LEU A 88 30.80 -4.45 5.92
N ASN A 89 30.95 -4.57 4.59
CA ASN A 89 30.75 -3.46 3.67
C ASN A 89 29.31 -2.91 3.71
N ILE A 90 28.30 -3.79 3.82
CA ILE A 90 26.90 -3.37 3.99
C ILE A 90 26.75 -2.56 5.28
N LEU A 91 27.30 -3.05 6.40
CA LEU A 91 27.23 -2.33 7.68
C LEU A 91 27.91 -0.97 7.61
N GLU A 92 29.07 -0.87 6.97
CA GLU A 92 29.78 0.39 6.80
C GLU A 92 28.96 1.39 5.97
N THR A 93 28.41 0.94 4.84
CA THR A 93 27.51 1.76 4.00
C THR A 93 26.31 2.27 4.78
N LEU A 94 25.63 1.40 5.52
CA LEU A 94 24.48 1.78 6.34
C LEU A 94 24.84 2.78 7.44
N ARG A 95 25.99 2.59 8.12
CA ARG A 95 26.48 3.53 9.13
C ARG A 95 26.81 4.89 8.57
N LEU A 96 27.36 4.96 7.36
CA LEU A 96 27.64 6.24 6.69
C LEU A 96 26.35 6.96 6.31
N LYS A 97 25.37 6.25 5.72
CA LYS A 97 24.05 6.81 5.40
C LYS A 97 23.33 7.33 6.65
N ALA A 98 23.32 6.55 7.73
CA ALA A 98 22.62 6.90 8.96
C ALA A 98 23.12 8.18 9.65
N ARG A 99 24.34 8.65 9.36
CA ARG A 99 24.85 9.91 9.90
C ARG A 99 24.26 11.16 9.24
N GLN A 100 23.68 11.02 8.05
CA GLN A 100 23.25 12.15 7.21
C GLN A 100 21.79 12.05 6.75
N SER A 101 21.09 11.00 7.18
CA SER A 101 19.77 10.65 6.70
C SER A 101 18.74 10.67 7.82
N THR A 102 17.48 10.87 7.47
CA THR A 102 16.37 10.80 8.43
C THR A 102 16.09 9.35 8.82
N LEU A 103 15.34 9.13 9.91
CA LEU A 103 14.98 7.77 10.34
C LEU A 103 14.27 6.95 9.24
N PRO A 104 13.26 7.48 8.52
CA PRO A 104 12.66 6.76 7.38
C PRO A 104 13.68 6.41 6.28
N ASP A 105 14.57 7.34 5.95
CA ASP A 105 15.62 7.09 4.94
C ASP A 105 16.58 5.99 5.39
N VAL A 106 16.93 5.92 6.68
CA VAL A 106 17.76 4.84 7.23
C VAL A 106 17.03 3.51 7.14
N TYR A 107 15.74 3.48 7.47
CA TYR A 107 14.92 2.29 7.31
C TYR A 107 14.90 1.78 5.86
N HIS A 108 14.62 2.65 4.89
CA HIS A 108 14.64 2.28 3.48
C HIS A 108 16.04 1.84 3.01
N ALA A 109 17.10 2.53 3.46
CA ALA A 109 18.47 2.13 3.16
C ALA A 109 18.78 0.72 3.68
N ILE A 110 18.29 0.33 4.86
CA ILE A 110 18.44 -1.04 5.36
C ILE A 110 17.77 -2.04 4.42
N LEU A 111 16.52 -1.80 4.01
CA LEU A 111 15.79 -2.70 3.11
C LEU A 111 16.51 -2.86 1.76
N ASP A 112 17.00 -1.75 1.20
CA ASP A 112 17.66 -1.71 -0.10
C ASP A 112 19.05 -2.36 -0.06
N GLU A 113 19.94 -1.96 0.85
CA GLU A 113 21.31 -2.47 0.90
C GLU A 113 21.36 -3.96 1.27
N THR A 114 20.39 -4.43 2.06
CA THR A 114 20.32 -5.85 2.43
C THR A 114 19.52 -6.68 1.43
N GLN A 115 18.82 -6.03 0.49
CA GLN A 115 17.88 -6.65 -0.44
C GLN A 115 16.77 -7.43 0.27
N TYR A 116 16.35 -6.97 1.46
CA TYR A 116 15.46 -7.71 2.36
C TYR A 116 14.13 -8.08 1.70
N VAL A 117 13.45 -7.07 1.14
CA VAL A 117 12.15 -7.24 0.50
C VAL A 117 12.27 -8.07 -0.78
N ASN A 118 13.34 -7.89 -1.55
CA ASN A 118 13.55 -8.66 -2.78
C ASN A 118 13.71 -10.15 -2.48
N ARG A 119 14.42 -10.50 -1.41
CA ARG A 119 14.56 -11.89 -0.94
C ARG A 119 13.21 -12.51 -0.57
N LEU A 120 12.38 -11.77 0.16
CA LEU A 120 11.02 -12.22 0.50
C LEU A 120 10.15 -12.40 -0.75
N LYS A 121 10.26 -11.48 -1.72
CA LYS A 121 9.55 -11.60 -3.01
C LYS A 121 9.99 -12.82 -3.81
N GLU A 122 11.27 -13.19 -3.76
CA GLU A 122 11.79 -14.40 -4.41
C GLU A 122 11.30 -15.69 -3.74
N GLU A 123 10.91 -15.66 -2.47
CA GLU A 123 10.34 -16.83 -1.77
C GLU A 123 8.92 -17.17 -2.27
N ASP A 124 8.16 -16.19 -2.78
CA ASP A 124 6.83 -16.36 -3.41
C ASP A 124 5.87 -17.23 -2.57
N THR A 125 5.79 -16.94 -1.26
CA THR A 125 4.90 -17.63 -0.33
C THR A 125 3.98 -16.64 0.39
N ALA A 126 2.79 -17.11 0.78
CA ALA A 126 1.86 -16.32 1.59
C ALA A 126 2.48 -15.84 2.93
N GLU A 127 3.41 -16.60 3.50
CA GLU A 127 4.15 -16.16 4.70
C GLU A 127 5.09 -15.00 4.36
N ALA A 128 5.80 -15.05 3.23
CA ALA A 128 6.67 -13.98 2.79
C ALA A 128 5.90 -12.70 2.46
N GLU A 129 4.73 -12.81 1.83
CA GLU A 129 3.82 -11.68 1.60
C GLU A 129 3.37 -11.05 2.93
N SER A 130 2.96 -11.86 3.90
CA SER A 130 2.59 -11.36 5.23
C SER A 130 3.75 -10.63 5.91
N ARG A 131 5.00 -11.10 5.75
CA ARG A 131 6.18 -10.39 6.28
C ARG A 131 6.42 -9.05 5.56
N ILE A 132 6.17 -8.98 4.25
CA ILE A 132 6.25 -7.72 3.50
C ILE A 132 5.20 -6.73 4.02
N GLU A 133 3.97 -7.18 4.24
CA GLU A 133 2.90 -6.35 4.83
C GLU A 133 3.27 -5.82 6.21
N ASN A 134 3.91 -6.64 7.04
CA ASN A 134 4.37 -6.23 8.36
C ASN A 134 5.48 -5.17 8.27
N LEU A 135 6.41 -5.30 7.31
CA LEU A 135 7.45 -4.29 7.05
C LEU A 135 6.83 -2.97 6.56
N GLU A 136 5.76 -3.03 5.77
CA GLU A 136 5.04 -1.83 5.32
C GLU A 136 4.28 -1.14 6.45
N GLU A 137 3.67 -1.92 7.36
CA GLU A 137 3.10 -1.38 8.59
C GLU A 137 4.18 -0.69 9.44
N PHE A 138 5.38 -1.27 9.48
CA PHE A 138 6.50 -0.70 10.23
C PHE A 138 7.03 0.59 9.62
N ASP A 139 7.08 0.67 8.29
CA ASP A 139 7.42 1.89 7.56
C ASP A 139 6.47 3.04 7.90
N ASN A 140 5.17 2.77 7.89
CA ASN A 140 4.16 3.76 8.27
C ASN A 140 4.31 4.21 9.72
N ALA A 141 4.61 3.29 10.65
CA ALA A 141 4.86 3.60 12.04
C ALA A 141 6.10 4.50 12.21
N ILE A 142 7.19 4.19 11.50
CA ILE A 142 8.42 4.99 11.48
C ILE A 142 8.17 6.38 10.90
N ALA A 143 7.47 6.49 9.77
CA ALA A 143 7.17 7.76 9.13
C ALA A 143 6.31 8.65 10.04
N LYS A 144 5.29 8.07 10.68
CA LYS A 144 4.45 8.77 11.64
C LYS A 144 5.24 9.25 12.86
N PHE A 145 6.10 8.39 13.41
CA PHE A 145 6.97 8.75 14.52
C PHE A 145 7.89 9.92 14.16
N ALA A 146 8.54 9.87 13.00
CA ALA A 146 9.41 10.93 12.52
C ALA A 146 8.65 12.25 12.31
N GLU A 147 7.41 12.19 11.79
CA GLU A 147 6.54 13.35 11.60
C GLU A 147 6.10 13.98 12.94
N GLU A 148 5.66 13.16 13.91
CA GLU A 148 5.18 13.64 15.22
C GLU A 148 6.30 14.24 16.07
N ARG A 149 7.53 13.73 15.95
CA ARG A 149 8.69 14.16 16.75
C ARG A 149 9.54 15.23 16.07
N GLY A 150 9.39 15.44 14.75
CA GLY A 150 10.17 16.43 14.01
C GLY A 150 11.67 16.20 14.15
N GLU A 151 12.41 17.22 14.65
CA GLU A 151 13.87 17.14 14.84
C GLU A 151 14.31 16.09 15.88
N GLU A 152 13.43 15.72 16.82
CA GLU A 152 13.69 14.66 17.80
C GLU A 152 13.38 13.25 17.25
N GLY A 153 12.86 13.16 16.02
CA GLY A 153 12.53 11.91 15.32
C GLY A 153 13.76 11.13 14.84
N THR A 154 14.77 10.98 15.69
CA THR A 154 16.04 10.34 15.36
C THR A 154 15.98 8.82 15.54
N LEU A 155 16.91 8.11 14.89
CA LEU A 155 17.08 6.66 15.08
C LEU A 155 17.33 6.27 16.54
N GLN A 156 18.08 7.10 17.27
CA GLN A 156 18.36 6.86 18.68
C GLN A 156 17.08 6.94 19.52
N THR A 157 16.35 8.05 19.41
CA THR A 157 15.09 8.27 20.15
C THR A 157 14.06 7.20 19.84
N PHE A 158 13.98 6.77 18.58
CA PHE A 158 13.09 5.68 18.18
C PHE A 158 13.42 4.36 18.90
N LEU A 159 14.69 3.95 18.92
CA LEU A 159 15.09 2.71 19.58
C LEU A 159 14.91 2.77 21.11
N GLU A 160 15.11 3.94 21.72
CA GLU A 160 14.84 4.18 23.15
C GLU A 160 13.34 3.99 23.46
N GLU A 161 12.45 4.63 22.71
CA GLU A 161 11.00 4.53 22.93
C GLU A 161 10.48 3.10 22.70
N MET A 162 11.01 2.43 21.69
CA MET A 162 10.66 1.05 21.38
C MET A 162 11.04 0.08 22.50
N SER A 163 12.17 0.34 23.19
CA SER A 163 12.56 -0.45 24.37
C SER A 163 11.59 -0.26 25.55
N LEU A 164 11.03 0.95 25.71
CA LEU A 164 10.06 1.26 26.76
C LEU A 164 8.69 0.63 26.49
N VAL A 165 8.23 0.64 25.23
CA VAL A 165 6.96 0.03 24.82
C VAL A 165 6.99 -1.48 24.99
N SER A 166 8.11 -2.14 24.68
CA SER A 166 8.25 -3.59 24.89
C SER A 166 8.20 -4.01 26.36
N ASP A 167 8.70 -3.15 27.26
CA ASP A 167 8.69 -3.42 28.69
C ASP A 167 7.28 -3.27 29.28
N GLN A 168 6.52 -2.24 28.89
CA GLN A 168 5.14 -2.05 29.35
C GLN A 168 4.21 -3.21 28.96
N ASP A 169 4.38 -3.75 27.75
CA ASP A 169 3.65 -4.93 27.25
C ASP A 169 4.02 -6.24 27.99
N SER A 170 5.10 -6.26 28.79
CA SER A 170 5.51 -7.44 29.57
C SER A 170 4.90 -7.47 30.99
N VAL A 171 4.46 -6.31 31.50
CA VAL A 171 3.87 -6.15 32.83
C VAL A 171 2.37 -6.50 32.87
N GLU A 172 1.72 -6.69 31.72
CA GLU A 172 0.30 -7.09 31.59
C GLU A 172 -0.02 -8.55 32.04
N ASN A 173 0.92 -9.25 32.68
CA ASN A 173 0.69 -10.60 33.22
C ASN A 173 0.22 -10.61 34.69
N GLY A 174 -0.05 -9.44 35.28
CA GLY A 174 -0.70 -9.28 36.58
C GLY A 174 -2.23 -9.17 36.47
N GLU A 175 -2.92 -9.20 37.62
CA GLU A 175 -4.39 -9.20 37.77
C GLU A 175 -5.15 -8.04 37.05
N ASP A 176 -4.43 -7.06 36.47
CA ASP A 176 -4.98 -5.99 35.62
C ASP A 176 -5.30 -6.42 34.16
N ALA A 177 -5.04 -7.67 33.78
CA ALA A 177 -5.29 -8.21 32.43
C ALA A 177 -6.79 -8.25 32.01
N GLU A 178 -7.73 -8.00 32.93
CA GLU A 178 -9.18 -8.09 32.68
C GLU A 178 -9.80 -6.84 32.03
N GLN A 179 -9.09 -5.71 31.93
CA GLN A 179 -9.63 -4.45 31.40
C GLN A 179 -9.07 -4.03 30.04
N ASN A 180 -8.71 -4.99 29.20
CA ASN A 180 -8.07 -4.71 27.93
C ASN A 180 -9.02 -4.86 26.73
N VAL A 181 -8.93 -3.92 25.77
CA VAL A 181 -9.57 -4.07 24.45
C VAL A 181 -8.86 -5.21 23.70
N THR A 182 -9.66 -6.11 23.12
CA THR A 182 -9.13 -7.23 22.34
C THR A 182 -9.12 -6.90 20.85
N MET A 183 -7.95 -7.03 20.22
CA MET A 183 -7.78 -6.87 18.77
C MET A 183 -7.34 -8.19 18.14
N MET A 184 -7.91 -8.54 17.01
CA MET A 184 -7.60 -9.77 16.27
C MET A 184 -7.98 -9.64 14.80
N THR A 185 -7.43 -10.50 13.95
CA THR A 185 -7.90 -10.63 12.57
C THR A 185 -9.23 -11.40 12.54
N LEU A 186 -10.01 -11.19 11.47
CA LEU A 186 -11.36 -11.77 11.39
C LEU A 186 -11.35 -13.30 11.45
N HIS A 187 -10.35 -13.94 10.83
CA HIS A 187 -10.19 -15.39 10.80
C HIS A 187 -10.05 -16.02 12.20
N ILE A 188 -9.37 -15.33 13.11
CA ILE A 188 -9.09 -15.83 14.47
C ILE A 188 -10.32 -15.66 15.39
N SER A 189 -11.29 -14.83 14.99
CA SER A 189 -12.48 -14.56 15.80
C SER A 189 -13.47 -15.73 15.90
N LYS A 190 -13.29 -16.78 15.09
CA LYS A 190 -14.22 -17.91 15.00
C LYS A 190 -14.39 -18.60 16.36
N GLY A 191 -15.63 -18.68 16.82
CA GLY A 191 -15.98 -19.33 18.09
C GLY A 191 -15.83 -18.44 19.32
N LEU A 192 -15.41 -17.18 19.16
CA LEU A 192 -15.39 -16.17 20.21
C LEU A 192 -16.65 -15.30 20.13
N GLU A 193 -17.04 -14.67 21.23
CA GLU A 193 -18.14 -13.72 21.30
C GLU A 193 -17.81 -12.59 22.28
N TYR A 194 -18.28 -11.38 21.97
CA TYR A 194 -17.99 -10.18 22.73
C TYR A 194 -19.24 -9.32 22.86
N PRO A 195 -19.45 -8.64 24.01
CA PRO A 195 -20.56 -7.70 24.19
C PRO A 195 -20.60 -6.61 23.12
N VAL A 196 -19.42 -6.12 22.72
CA VAL A 196 -19.26 -5.05 21.72
C VAL A 196 -18.15 -5.44 20.75
N VAL A 197 -18.43 -5.34 19.45
CA VAL A 197 -17.46 -5.62 18.37
C VAL A 197 -17.34 -4.42 17.45
N PHE A 198 -16.09 -4.10 17.09
CA PHE A 198 -15.77 -3.14 16.04
C PHE A 198 -15.14 -3.91 14.86
N MET A 199 -15.82 -3.94 13.72
CA MET A 199 -15.19 -4.32 12.45
C MET A 199 -14.73 -3.05 11.74
N VAL A 200 -13.43 -2.98 11.48
CA VAL A 200 -12.77 -1.80 10.93
C VAL A 200 -12.24 -2.11 9.52
N GLY A 201 -12.11 -1.07 8.69
CA GLY A 201 -11.60 -1.23 7.33
C GLY A 201 -12.58 -1.88 6.37
N MET A 202 -13.88 -1.61 6.53
CA MET A 202 -14.96 -2.06 5.64
C MET A 202 -14.90 -1.29 4.30
N GLU A 203 -13.83 -1.51 3.53
CA GLU A 203 -13.47 -0.81 2.29
C GLU A 203 -13.26 -1.84 1.18
N GLU A 204 -13.68 -1.55 -0.06
CA GLU A 204 -13.33 -2.40 -1.21
C GLU A 204 -11.80 -2.52 -1.35
N ASN A 205 -11.34 -3.66 -1.83
CA ASN A 205 -9.92 -4.06 -1.93
C ASN A 205 -9.20 -4.32 -0.60
N LEU A 206 -9.76 -3.89 0.54
CA LEU A 206 -9.27 -4.23 1.89
C LEU A 206 -10.13 -5.34 2.52
N PHE A 207 -11.45 -5.12 2.58
CA PHE A 207 -12.42 -6.11 3.01
C PHE A 207 -13.77 -5.90 2.28
N PRO A 208 -14.04 -6.64 1.20
CA PRO A 208 -13.36 -7.87 0.77
C PRO A 208 -11.95 -7.62 0.20
N SER A 209 -11.03 -8.56 0.42
CA SER A 209 -9.65 -8.44 -0.08
C SER A 209 -9.62 -8.49 -1.60
N GLY A 210 -9.00 -7.48 -2.23
CA GLY A 210 -8.87 -7.42 -3.69
C GLY A 210 -7.99 -8.55 -4.23
N ARG A 211 -6.96 -8.94 -3.48
CA ARG A 211 -6.04 -10.02 -3.87
C ARG A 211 -6.73 -11.38 -3.89
N SER A 212 -7.56 -11.70 -2.89
CA SER A 212 -8.27 -12.99 -2.85
C SER A 212 -9.26 -13.14 -4.01
N ILE A 213 -9.83 -12.03 -4.47
CA ILE A 213 -10.74 -11.99 -5.62
C ILE A 213 -9.96 -12.13 -6.94
N ASP A 214 -8.84 -11.42 -7.10
CA ASP A 214 -8.08 -11.39 -8.36
C ASP A 214 -7.22 -12.65 -8.56
N GLU A 215 -6.60 -13.20 -7.51
CA GLU A 215 -5.73 -14.39 -7.58
C GLU A 215 -6.52 -15.68 -7.81
N SER A 216 -7.72 -15.78 -7.26
CA SER A 216 -8.52 -17.00 -7.37
C SER A 216 -9.16 -17.18 -8.75
N GLY A 217 -9.45 -16.08 -9.47
CA GLY A 217 -10.21 -16.10 -10.72
C GLY A 217 -11.59 -16.76 -10.60
N ASP A 218 -12.04 -17.01 -9.37
CA ASP A 218 -13.21 -17.83 -9.04
C ASP A 218 -14.35 -16.91 -8.57
N PRO A 219 -15.53 -16.96 -9.22
CA PRO A 219 -16.73 -16.27 -8.77
C PRO A 219 -17.13 -16.55 -7.30
N THR A 220 -16.61 -17.61 -6.67
CA THR A 220 -16.92 -17.97 -5.28
C THR A 220 -16.06 -17.27 -4.22
N ALA A 221 -14.94 -16.64 -4.59
CA ALA A 221 -14.05 -15.98 -3.62
C ALA A 221 -14.76 -14.85 -2.85
N ILE A 222 -15.64 -14.11 -3.53
CA ILE A 222 -16.45 -13.08 -2.88
C ILE A 222 -17.43 -13.66 -1.87
N GLU A 223 -17.95 -14.86 -2.12
CA GLU A 223 -18.87 -15.54 -1.19
C GLU A 223 -18.13 -16.03 0.05
N GLU A 224 -16.84 -16.39 -0.07
CA GLU A 224 -16.02 -16.74 1.09
C GLU A 224 -15.69 -15.51 1.95
N GLU A 225 -15.32 -14.38 1.34
CA GLU A 225 -15.17 -13.10 2.05
C GLU A 225 -16.50 -12.66 2.71
N ARG A 226 -17.64 -12.93 2.07
CA ARG A 226 -18.97 -12.67 2.63
C ARG A 226 -19.25 -13.54 3.85
N ARG A 227 -18.91 -14.84 3.79
CA ARG A 227 -19.00 -15.75 4.95
C ARG A 227 -18.12 -15.28 6.09
N LEU A 228 -16.91 -14.82 5.77
CA LEU A 228 -15.99 -14.24 6.73
C LEU A 228 -16.64 -13.01 7.39
N CYS A 229 -17.21 -12.08 6.60
CA CYS A 229 -17.94 -10.92 7.12
C CYS A 229 -19.06 -11.32 8.06
N TYR A 230 -19.89 -12.30 7.67
CA TYR A 230 -20.96 -12.85 8.50
C TYR A 230 -20.43 -13.41 9.84
N VAL A 231 -19.33 -14.16 9.81
CA VAL A 231 -18.68 -14.67 11.03
C VAL A 231 -18.26 -13.50 11.92
N GLY A 232 -17.61 -12.47 11.39
CA GLY A 232 -17.19 -11.28 12.13
C GLY A 232 -18.37 -10.54 12.79
N MET A 233 -19.46 -10.34 12.04
CA MET A 233 -20.66 -9.67 12.55
C MET A 233 -21.33 -10.45 13.68
N THR A 234 -21.39 -11.78 13.56
CA THR A 234 -22.01 -12.66 14.56
C THR A 234 -21.15 -12.87 15.81
N ARG A 235 -19.98 -12.23 15.92
CA ARG A 235 -19.22 -12.21 17.18
C ARG A 235 -19.79 -11.20 18.19
N ALA A 236 -20.66 -10.28 17.74
CA ALA A 236 -21.24 -9.24 18.59
C ALA A 236 -22.51 -9.71 19.30
N GLU A 237 -22.55 -9.61 20.64
CA GLU A 237 -23.76 -9.95 21.41
C GLU A 237 -24.73 -8.78 21.55
N LYS A 238 -24.22 -7.55 21.77
CA LYS A 238 -25.05 -6.37 22.09
C LYS A 238 -24.90 -5.25 21.08
N LYS A 239 -23.67 -4.88 20.71
CA LYS A 239 -23.40 -3.78 19.77
C LYS A 239 -22.35 -4.17 18.74
N LEU A 240 -22.64 -3.86 17.49
CA LEU A 240 -21.73 -4.00 16.36
C LEU A 240 -21.50 -2.64 15.73
N PHE A 241 -20.23 -2.27 15.56
CA PHE A 241 -19.81 -1.08 14.86
C PHE A 241 -19.04 -1.48 13.60
N LEU A 242 -19.46 -0.96 12.46
CA LEU A 242 -18.81 -1.18 11.17
C LEU A 242 -18.24 0.16 10.70
N THR A 243 -16.94 0.23 10.38
CA THR A 243 -16.28 1.49 10.04
C THR A 243 -15.44 1.36 8.76
N TYR A 244 -15.38 2.44 7.99
CA TYR A 244 -14.56 2.58 6.80
C TYR A 244 -13.92 3.98 6.76
N ALA A 245 -12.74 4.10 6.15
CA ALA A 245 -12.06 5.37 5.93
C ALA A 245 -12.30 5.90 4.50
N ARG A 246 -12.40 7.23 4.33
CA ARG A 246 -12.44 7.85 2.99
C ARG A 246 -11.08 7.89 2.31
N THR A 247 -10.02 7.96 3.12
CA THR A 247 -8.64 8.00 2.66
C THR A 247 -7.82 7.24 3.69
N ARG A 248 -6.97 6.35 3.21
CA ARG A 248 -6.10 5.49 4.01
C ARG A 248 -4.73 5.49 3.38
N LYS A 249 -3.68 5.68 4.18
CA LYS A 249 -2.32 5.50 3.72
C LYS A 249 -1.99 4.01 3.68
N VAL A 250 -1.63 3.50 2.51
CA VAL A 250 -1.16 2.12 2.31
C VAL A 250 0.06 2.23 1.40
N TRP A 251 1.20 1.69 1.83
CA TRP A 251 2.50 1.80 1.12
C TRP A 251 2.98 3.24 0.92
N GLY A 252 2.78 4.10 1.94
CA GLY A 252 3.12 5.52 1.86
C GLY A 252 2.25 6.34 0.89
N ALA A 253 1.40 5.69 0.10
CA ALA A 253 0.48 6.31 -0.83
C ALA A 253 -0.93 6.43 -0.23
N ASP A 254 -1.59 7.54 -0.51
CA ASP A 254 -2.99 7.72 -0.15
C ASP A 254 -3.87 6.89 -1.09
N GLN A 255 -4.58 5.92 -0.53
CA GLN A 255 -5.62 5.16 -1.20
C GLN A 255 -7.00 5.72 -0.83
N GLN A 256 -7.85 5.86 -1.84
CA GLN A 256 -9.25 6.21 -1.69
C GLN A 256 -10.11 5.04 -2.17
N ASN A 257 -10.35 4.10 -1.26
CA ASN A 257 -11.19 2.94 -1.55
C ASN A 257 -12.66 3.28 -1.28
N PRO A 258 -13.60 2.83 -2.15
CA PRO A 258 -15.02 2.96 -1.86
C PRO A 258 -15.42 2.07 -0.67
N PRO A 259 -16.55 2.37 0.00
CA PRO A 259 -17.04 1.53 1.09
C PRO A 259 -17.30 0.09 0.59
N SER A 260 -17.04 -0.88 1.45
CA SER A 260 -17.28 -2.30 1.17
C SER A 260 -18.71 -2.56 0.72
N ARG A 261 -18.88 -3.38 -0.32
CA ARG A 261 -20.19 -3.81 -0.82
C ARG A 261 -21.06 -4.45 0.26
N PHE A 262 -20.45 -5.13 1.24
CA PHE A 262 -21.18 -5.77 2.34
C PHE A 262 -21.97 -4.76 3.18
N LEU A 263 -21.56 -3.49 3.23
CA LEU A 263 -22.32 -2.44 3.92
C LEU A 263 -23.65 -2.12 3.24
N LYS A 264 -23.76 -2.30 1.92
CA LYS A 264 -25.00 -2.06 1.16
C LYS A 264 -26.03 -3.18 1.32
N GLU A 265 -25.58 -4.34 1.76
CA GLU A 265 -26.41 -5.53 1.97
C GLU A 265 -27.06 -5.55 3.35
N LEU A 266 -26.67 -4.63 4.23
CA LEU A 266 -27.26 -4.49 5.55
C LEU A 266 -28.71 -4.00 5.46
N PRO A 267 -29.60 -4.45 6.36
CA PRO A 267 -30.95 -3.93 6.43
C PRO A 267 -30.93 -2.44 6.78
N LYS A 268 -31.88 -1.66 6.24
CA LYS A 268 -32.05 -0.25 6.61
C LYS A 268 -32.58 -0.09 8.04
N GLU A 269 -33.35 -1.07 8.51
CA GLU A 269 -33.90 -1.09 9.86
C GLU A 269 -32.84 -1.57 10.86
N GLY A 270 -32.68 -0.86 11.97
CA GLY A 270 -31.72 -1.19 13.03
C GLY A 270 -30.27 -0.74 12.78
N VAL A 271 -29.97 -0.17 11.61
CA VAL A 271 -28.64 0.37 11.28
C VAL A 271 -28.63 1.89 11.42
N VAL A 272 -27.84 2.41 12.35
CA VAL A 272 -27.63 3.85 12.51
C VAL A 272 -26.38 4.25 11.75
N GLN A 273 -26.54 5.04 10.69
CA GLN A 273 -25.41 5.58 9.94
C GLN A 273 -24.96 6.91 10.55
N GLN A 274 -23.70 6.98 10.97
CA GLN A 274 -23.06 8.20 11.47
C GLN A 274 -21.83 8.50 10.61
N SER A 275 -21.70 9.74 10.14
CA SER A 275 -20.49 10.22 9.47
C SER A 275 -19.86 11.33 10.29
N SER A 276 -18.61 11.15 10.71
CA SER A 276 -17.81 12.17 11.40
C SER A 276 -17.31 13.27 10.44
N VAL A 277 -17.39 13.05 9.13
CA VAL A 277 -16.97 14.00 8.10
C VAL A 277 -18.18 14.83 7.68
N GLN A 278 -18.34 16.01 8.27
CA GLN A 278 -19.33 16.99 7.80
C GLN A 278 -19.06 17.32 6.32
N ARG A 279 -20.03 17.04 5.45
CA ARG A 279 -19.99 17.56 4.08
C ARG A 279 -19.91 19.09 4.14
N PRO A 280 -19.06 19.74 3.33
CA PRO A 280 -19.06 21.19 3.25
C PRO A 280 -20.43 21.69 2.77
N ARG A 281 -21.07 22.57 3.55
CA ARG A 281 -22.42 23.15 3.28
C ARG A 281 -22.58 23.85 1.92
N PHE A 282 -21.50 24.04 1.16
CA PHE A 282 -21.57 24.59 -0.20
C PHE A 282 -22.05 23.54 -1.23
N MET A 283 -21.79 22.25 -1.01
CA MET A 283 -22.31 21.18 -1.88
C MET A 283 -23.82 21.01 -1.72
N ASP A 284 -24.36 21.18 -0.51
CA ASP A 284 -25.81 21.16 -0.27
C ASP A 284 -26.52 22.33 -0.97
N ARG A 285 -25.91 23.53 -0.94
CA ARG A 285 -26.44 24.73 -1.63
C ARG A 285 -26.40 24.61 -3.15
N MET A 286 -25.43 23.88 -3.70
CA MET A 286 -25.35 23.64 -5.14
C MET A 286 -26.48 22.71 -5.62
N ARG A 287 -26.88 21.74 -4.79
CA ARG A 287 -28.02 20.84 -5.03
C ARG A 287 -29.35 21.57 -4.96
N GLU A 288 -29.54 22.47 -3.99
CA GLU A 288 -30.73 23.35 -3.91
C GLU A 288 -30.85 24.27 -5.14
N ARG A 289 -29.72 24.82 -5.61
CA ARG A 289 -29.71 25.75 -6.76
C ARG A 289 -29.95 25.08 -8.11
N MET A 290 -29.65 23.77 -8.23
CA MET A 290 -29.92 22.99 -9.44
C MET A 290 -31.35 22.43 -9.52
N GLY A 291 -32.23 22.73 -8.56
CA GLY A 291 -33.65 22.36 -8.64
C GLY A 291 -33.91 20.85 -8.63
N ALA A 292 -33.03 20.06 -8.01
CA ALA A 292 -33.23 18.63 -7.83
C ALA A 292 -34.17 18.37 -6.65
N SER A 293 -35.46 18.71 -6.80
CA SER A 293 -36.53 18.25 -5.91
C SER A 293 -36.92 16.83 -6.30
N GLY A 294 -36.08 15.87 -5.94
CA GLY A 294 -36.37 14.46 -5.96
C GLY A 294 -35.67 13.83 -4.78
N ASP A 295 -36.41 13.07 -3.98
CA ASP A 295 -35.87 12.14 -2.99
C ASP A 295 -35.01 11.10 -3.72
N PHE A 296 -33.77 11.48 -4.02
CA PHE A 296 -32.70 10.57 -4.36
C PHE A 296 -32.11 10.08 -3.04
N ASP A 297 -32.61 8.94 -2.60
CA ASP A 297 -31.94 8.05 -1.65
C ASP A 297 -30.59 7.67 -2.27
N ASP A 298 -29.49 7.95 -1.56
CA ASP A 298 -28.10 7.86 -2.03
C ASP A 298 -27.64 6.38 -2.21
N ASN A 299 -28.59 5.46 -2.44
CA ASN A 299 -28.39 4.01 -2.45
C ASN A 299 -28.77 3.30 -3.76
N ASP A 300 -29.05 4.00 -4.85
CA ASP A 300 -29.37 3.36 -6.13
C ASP A 300 -28.50 3.88 -7.29
N THR A 301 -27.31 3.30 -7.44
CA THR A 301 -26.67 3.22 -8.76
C THR A 301 -27.23 2.02 -9.49
N SER A 302 -28.48 2.11 -9.93
CA SER A 302 -29.06 1.19 -10.90
C SER A 302 -28.61 1.60 -12.30
N TRP A 303 -27.79 0.73 -12.88
CA TRP A 303 -27.56 0.66 -14.31
C TRP A 303 -28.86 0.23 -14.98
N ALA A 304 -29.63 1.18 -15.53
CA ALA A 304 -30.72 0.88 -16.44
C ALA A 304 -30.77 1.94 -17.54
N GLY A 305 -30.55 1.51 -18.78
CA GLY A 305 -30.65 2.37 -19.95
C GLY A 305 -32.08 2.80 -20.20
N ASN A 306 -32.27 4.07 -20.54
CA ASN A 306 -33.12 4.46 -21.66
C ASN A 306 -32.89 5.92 -22.08
N SER A 307 -32.94 6.13 -23.39
CA SER A 307 -32.72 7.36 -24.15
C SER A 307 -33.50 8.59 -23.65
N PRO A 308 -32.98 9.82 -23.81
CA PRO A 308 -33.80 11.01 -23.64
C PRO A 308 -34.56 11.33 -24.93
N SER A 309 -35.87 11.09 -24.90
CA SER A 309 -36.83 11.73 -25.80
C SER A 309 -36.82 13.25 -25.61
N GLY A 310 -36.87 13.97 -26.72
CA GLY A 310 -36.61 15.40 -26.78
C GLY A 310 -37.66 16.30 -26.13
N LYS A 311 -37.20 17.53 -25.86
CA LYS A 311 -38.02 18.75 -25.94
C LYS A 311 -37.20 19.81 -26.65
N LYS A 312 -37.75 20.27 -27.77
CA LYS A 312 -37.23 21.35 -28.62
C LYS A 312 -37.50 22.70 -27.94
N HIS A 313 -36.56 23.63 -28.05
CA HIS A 313 -36.89 25.05 -28.08
C HIS A 313 -36.58 25.60 -29.50
N PRO A 314 -37.35 26.59 -29.97
CA PRO A 314 -37.43 26.96 -31.38
C PRO A 314 -36.49 28.12 -31.69
N LEU A 315 -35.96 28.17 -32.92
CA LEU A 315 -35.91 29.38 -33.75
C LEU A 315 -35.28 29.08 -35.13
N MET A 316 -36.07 29.43 -36.15
CA MET A 316 -35.72 29.81 -37.52
C MET A 316 -35.08 28.80 -38.47
N GLY A 317 -35.85 28.45 -39.50
CA GLY A 317 -35.41 27.69 -40.67
C GLY A 317 -35.07 28.57 -41.87
N ALA A 318 -34.33 27.96 -42.80
CA ALA A 318 -34.46 28.16 -44.24
C ALA A 318 -33.81 26.96 -44.94
N GLN A 319 -34.57 26.31 -45.83
CA GLN A 319 -34.05 25.40 -46.86
C GLN A 319 -33.07 26.19 -47.75
N ASP A 320 -31.94 25.61 -48.14
CA ASP A 320 -31.84 24.82 -49.38
C ASP A 320 -30.39 24.39 -49.69
N SER A 321 -30.27 23.17 -50.22
CA SER A 321 -29.29 22.72 -51.23
C SER A 321 -27.77 22.84 -50.98
N MET A 322 -27.12 21.67 -50.82
CA MET A 322 -25.66 21.49 -51.00
C MET A 322 -25.21 21.90 -52.41
N PRO A 323 -23.97 22.39 -52.56
CA PRO A 323 -23.13 22.06 -53.70
C PRO A 323 -21.89 21.26 -53.29
N ASN A 324 -21.63 20.23 -54.08
CA ASN A 324 -20.44 19.41 -54.15
C ASN A 324 -19.22 20.25 -54.55
N TYR A 325 -18.04 19.91 -54.04
CA TYR A 325 -16.76 20.32 -54.64
C TYR A 325 -15.74 19.19 -54.47
N GLU A 326 -15.55 18.44 -55.55
CA GLU A 326 -14.31 17.75 -55.84
C GLU A 326 -13.32 18.74 -56.47
N ASP A 327 -12.04 18.44 -56.22
CA ASP A 327 -10.86 18.75 -57.02
C ASP A 327 -10.18 20.11 -56.86
N PHE A 328 -9.03 20.08 -56.17
CA PHE A 328 -7.72 20.42 -56.76
C PHE A 328 -6.63 19.66 -55.99
N GLY A 329 -5.87 18.80 -56.69
CA GLY A 329 -4.53 18.33 -56.30
C GLY A 329 -3.53 19.50 -56.25
N ASP A 330 -2.24 19.35 -55.99
CA ASP A 330 -1.28 18.26 -55.81
C ASP A 330 -0.07 18.95 -55.15
N ASP A 331 0.60 18.32 -54.19
CA ASP A 331 2.07 18.34 -54.15
C ASP A 331 2.61 17.36 -53.10
N SER A 332 3.37 16.42 -53.63
CA SER A 332 4.21 15.37 -53.03
C SER A 332 5.12 15.78 -51.85
N PHE A 333 5.31 14.87 -50.87
CA PHE A 333 6.60 14.18 -50.58
C PHE A 333 6.50 13.26 -49.33
N ASP A 334 6.72 11.97 -49.59
CA ASP A 334 7.38 10.90 -48.83
C ASP A 334 7.02 10.44 -47.40
N THR A 335 6.84 9.10 -47.35
CA THR A 335 7.22 8.09 -46.35
C THR A 335 6.29 7.75 -45.16
N ASP A 336 5.71 6.55 -45.30
CA ASP A 336 5.55 5.43 -44.35
C ASP A 336 4.67 5.51 -43.08
N GLU A 337 3.90 4.42 -42.93
CA GLU A 337 3.24 3.88 -41.72
C GLU A 337 2.24 4.79 -40.96
N GLY A 338 0.99 4.83 -41.47
CA GLY A 338 -0.12 5.61 -40.93
C GLY A 338 -0.69 5.12 -39.59
N GLY A 339 0.00 5.45 -38.49
CA GLY A 339 -0.61 5.66 -37.18
C GLY A 339 -1.53 6.88 -37.24
N ALA A 340 -2.84 6.66 -37.08
CA ALA A 340 -3.81 7.74 -37.19
C ALA A 340 -3.63 8.77 -36.04
N ALA A 341 -3.20 9.98 -36.36
CA ALA A 341 -2.93 11.05 -35.39
C ALA A 341 -4.21 11.49 -34.64
N PHE A 342 -4.17 11.44 -33.30
CA PHE A 342 -5.26 11.88 -32.42
C PHE A 342 -5.36 13.41 -32.40
N LYS A 343 -6.58 13.95 -32.44
CA LYS A 343 -6.85 15.41 -32.41
C LYS A 343 -7.66 15.80 -31.17
N LYS A 344 -7.46 17.04 -30.70
CA LYS A 344 -8.27 17.64 -29.63
C LYS A 344 -9.75 17.64 -30.00
N GLY A 345 -10.61 17.23 -29.06
CA GLY A 345 -12.06 17.10 -29.23
C GLY A 345 -12.52 15.72 -29.71
N MET A 346 -11.61 14.82 -30.12
CA MET A 346 -12.01 13.47 -30.55
C MET A 346 -12.46 12.62 -29.36
N ARG A 347 -13.49 11.79 -29.58
CA ARG A 347 -13.92 10.78 -28.62
C ARG A 347 -13.08 9.52 -28.79
N VAL A 348 -12.60 9.01 -27.67
CA VAL A 348 -11.76 7.82 -27.60
C VAL A 348 -12.24 6.90 -26.49
N ARG A 349 -12.07 5.59 -26.68
CA ARG A 349 -12.30 4.57 -25.66
C ARG A 349 -10.97 4.04 -25.18
N HIS A 350 -10.77 4.09 -23.87
CA HIS A 350 -9.67 3.41 -23.19
C HIS A 350 -10.18 2.10 -22.57
N PRO A 351 -9.45 0.98 -22.69
CA PRO A 351 -9.88 -0.32 -22.16
C PRO A 351 -10.28 -0.29 -20.67
N SER A 352 -9.52 0.43 -19.85
CA SER A 352 -9.75 0.50 -18.38
C SER A 352 -10.63 1.66 -17.92
N TYR A 353 -10.74 2.75 -18.70
CA TYR A 353 -11.39 4.00 -18.25
C TYR A 353 -12.66 4.33 -19.05
N GLY A 354 -13.01 3.51 -20.05
CA GLY A 354 -14.20 3.71 -20.85
C GLY A 354 -14.06 4.86 -21.85
N VAL A 355 -15.18 5.48 -22.21
CA VAL A 355 -15.24 6.51 -23.27
C VAL A 355 -14.95 7.89 -22.68
N GLY A 356 -13.98 8.58 -23.28
CA GLY A 356 -13.60 9.95 -22.94
C GLY A 356 -13.38 10.83 -24.17
N ALA A 357 -13.14 12.12 -23.95
CA ALA A 357 -12.83 13.09 -25.00
C ALA A 357 -11.42 13.64 -24.83
N ILE A 358 -10.68 13.80 -25.93
CA ILE A 358 -9.33 14.36 -25.89
C ILE A 358 -9.41 15.86 -25.63
N LEU A 359 -8.92 16.29 -24.46
CA LEU A 359 -8.88 17.68 -24.04
C LEU A 359 -7.67 18.42 -24.65
N GLN A 360 -6.54 17.73 -24.77
CA GLN A 360 -5.29 18.33 -25.25
C GLN A 360 -4.36 17.26 -25.83
N VAL A 361 -3.62 17.61 -26.88
CA VAL A 361 -2.58 16.78 -27.49
C VAL A 361 -1.27 17.57 -27.41
N GLU A 362 -0.24 16.98 -26.83
CA GLU A 362 1.09 17.57 -26.66
C GLU A 362 2.15 16.67 -27.32
N GLY A 363 3.04 17.28 -28.10
CA GLY A 363 4.11 16.60 -28.83
C GLY A 363 3.71 16.11 -30.22
N SER A 364 4.67 15.51 -30.93
CA SER A 364 4.51 14.95 -32.27
C SER A 364 5.25 13.63 -32.40
N GLY A 365 4.73 12.70 -33.20
CA GLY A 365 5.36 11.41 -33.46
C GLY A 365 5.08 10.36 -32.36
N PRO A 366 5.97 9.37 -32.15
CA PRO A 366 5.71 8.17 -31.35
C PRO A 366 5.52 8.43 -29.84
N GLU A 367 5.91 9.61 -29.34
CA GLU A 367 5.73 10.02 -27.94
C GLU A 367 4.56 10.99 -27.71
N THR A 368 3.64 11.10 -28.67
CA THR A 368 2.49 12.01 -28.55
C THR A 368 1.71 11.73 -27.27
N LYS A 369 1.55 12.75 -26.43
CA LYS A 369 0.79 12.67 -25.17
C LYS A 369 -0.60 13.24 -25.38
N VAL A 370 -1.62 12.49 -25.00
CA VAL A 370 -3.03 12.88 -25.07
C VAL A 370 -3.62 12.96 -23.67
N SER A 371 -4.23 14.10 -23.35
CA SER A 371 -5.00 14.28 -22.12
C SER A 371 -6.46 13.98 -22.44
N VAL A 372 -7.03 12.94 -21.82
CA VAL A 372 -8.40 12.51 -22.03
C VAL A 372 -9.22 12.80 -20.79
N VAL A 373 -10.37 13.44 -20.96
CA VAL A 373 -11.38 13.58 -19.90
C VAL A 373 -12.43 12.48 -20.06
N PHE A 374 -12.65 11.71 -19.00
CA PHE A 374 -13.64 10.62 -18.98
C PHE A 374 -14.97 11.08 -18.38
N GLY A 375 -16.01 10.27 -18.55
CA GLY A 375 -17.39 10.62 -18.12
C GLY A 375 -17.57 10.86 -16.61
N ASP A 376 -16.60 10.44 -15.81
CA ASP A 376 -16.50 10.66 -14.35
C ASP A 376 -15.78 11.98 -14.00
N ASN A 377 -15.51 12.84 -14.99
CA ASN A 377 -14.76 14.09 -14.87
C ASN A 377 -13.28 13.90 -14.48
N THR A 378 -12.73 12.69 -14.54
CA THR A 378 -11.30 12.45 -14.34
C THR A 378 -10.51 12.80 -15.61
N VAL A 379 -9.38 13.48 -15.45
CA VAL A 379 -8.47 13.82 -16.55
C VAL A 379 -7.21 12.98 -16.42
N LYS A 380 -6.93 12.12 -17.42
CA LYS A 380 -5.71 11.32 -17.45
C LYS A 380 -4.87 11.62 -18.68
N LYS A 381 -3.55 11.67 -18.49
CA LYS A 381 -2.57 11.85 -19.56
C LYS A 381 -2.02 10.50 -19.97
N PHE A 382 -2.06 10.21 -21.26
CA PHE A 382 -1.53 8.96 -21.81
C PHE A 382 -0.54 9.25 -22.93
N VAL A 383 0.46 8.39 -23.08
CA VAL A 383 1.27 8.34 -24.31
C VAL A 383 0.51 7.50 -25.33
N ALA A 384 0.10 8.10 -26.44
CA ALA A 384 -0.84 7.54 -27.41
C ALA A 384 -0.45 6.15 -27.93
N LYS A 385 0.86 5.87 -28.04
CA LYS A 385 1.40 4.57 -28.46
C LYS A 385 1.09 3.42 -27.49
N TYR A 386 1.06 3.70 -26.19
CA TYR A 386 0.87 2.68 -25.14
C TYR A 386 -0.56 2.62 -24.62
N ALA A 387 -1.33 3.68 -24.86
CA ALA A 387 -2.66 3.88 -24.29
C ALA A 387 -3.77 2.99 -24.89
N ARG A 388 -3.49 2.27 -26.00
CA ARG A 388 -4.44 1.44 -26.75
C ARG A 388 -5.82 2.12 -26.92
N LEU A 389 -5.80 3.40 -27.29
CA LEU A 389 -7.01 4.21 -27.43
C LEU A 389 -7.69 3.89 -28.75
N GLU A 390 -8.94 3.47 -28.69
CA GLU A 390 -9.79 3.25 -29.87
C GLU A 390 -10.65 4.48 -30.14
N ARG A 391 -10.85 4.84 -31.41
CA ARG A 391 -11.72 5.97 -31.77
C ARG A 391 -13.18 5.52 -31.71
N VAL A 392 -14.06 6.38 -31.19
CA VAL A 392 -15.51 6.13 -31.05
C VAL A 392 -16.31 7.16 -31.81
#